data_AF-Q49XJ9-F1
#
_entry.id   AF-Q49XJ9-F1
#
_cell.length_a   1.000
_cell.length_b   1.000
_cell.length_c   1.000
_cell.angle_alpha   90.00
_cell.angle_beta   90.00
_cell.angle_gamma   90.00
#
_symmetry.space_group_name_H-M   'P 1'
#
loop_
_entity.id
_entity.type
_entity.pdbx_description
1 polymer ?
#
loop_
_entity_poly.entity_id
_entity_poly.type
_entity_poly.pdbx_seq_one_letter_code
_entity_poly.pdbx_strand_id
1 'polypeptide(L)'
;MVQHLTAEEIIQYISDAKKSTPLKVYINGDFENITFPSDFKVFGSSDSKVIFCEADDWKPFYESNQSVIDEIEVEMDRSNSAIPLKDLTNTNARIEPGAFIREQAIIEDGAVIMMGATINIGAVVGEGTMVDMNATLGGRATTGKNVHVGAGSVLAGVIEPPSASPVVIEDDVLIGANAVILEGVCVGAGAIVAAGAIVTQDVPAGAVVAGTPAKVIKQTTEVEDSKREIVSALRKLND
;
A
#
# COMPACT_ATOMS: atom_id res chain seq x y z
N MET A 1 -6.79 -0.08 -20.81
CA MET A 1 -7.87 0.20 -19.84
C MET A 1 -7.48 -0.48 -18.55
N VAL A 2 -7.12 0.27 -17.52
CA VAL A 2 -6.85 -0.31 -16.21
C VAL A 2 -8.21 -0.72 -15.64
N GLN A 3 -8.39 -2.00 -15.34
CA GLN A 3 -9.66 -2.52 -14.87
C GLN A 3 -9.72 -2.35 -13.35
N HIS A 4 -10.58 -1.44 -12.89
CA HIS A 4 -10.86 -1.29 -11.46
C HIS A 4 -11.58 -2.53 -10.94
N LEU A 5 -11.08 -3.11 -9.86
CA LEU A 5 -11.78 -4.20 -9.18
C LEU A 5 -12.95 -3.64 -8.37
N THR A 6 -14.08 -4.32 -8.47
CA THR A 6 -15.24 -4.10 -7.59
C THR A 6 -14.91 -4.54 -6.15
N ALA A 7 -15.71 -4.11 -5.17
CA ALA A 7 -15.54 -4.63 -3.80
C ALA A 7 -15.76 -6.14 -3.75
N GLU A 8 -16.76 -6.64 -4.49
CA GLU A 8 -17.10 -8.05 -4.56
C GLU A 8 -15.94 -8.88 -5.09
N GLU A 9 -15.27 -8.42 -6.16
CA GLU A 9 -14.07 -9.07 -6.69
C GLU A 9 -12.91 -9.05 -5.68
N ILE A 10 -12.70 -7.93 -4.98
CA ILE A 10 -11.67 -7.83 -3.94
C ILE A 10 -11.97 -8.77 -2.76
N ILE A 11 -13.22 -8.83 -2.31
CA ILE A 11 -13.65 -9.70 -1.21
C ILE A 11 -13.46 -11.16 -1.60
N GLN A 12 -13.91 -11.55 -2.80
CA GLN A 12 -13.76 -12.90 -3.31
C GLN A 12 -12.28 -13.27 -3.43
N TYR A 13 -11.46 -12.35 -3.93
CA TYR A 13 -10.02 -12.52 -4.04
C TYR A 13 -9.35 -12.75 -2.68
N ILE A 14 -9.66 -11.92 -1.69
CA ILE A 14 -9.15 -12.08 -0.31
C ILE A 14 -9.63 -13.39 0.31
N SER A 15 -10.89 -13.76 0.08
CA SER A 15 -11.49 -14.99 0.58
C SER A 15 -10.77 -16.22 0.04
N ASP A 16 -10.61 -16.29 -1.29
CA ASP A 16 -10.06 -17.45 -1.99
C ASP A 16 -8.54 -17.58 -1.87
N ALA A 17 -7.83 -16.49 -1.54
CA ALA A 17 -6.39 -16.51 -1.40
C ALA A 17 -5.92 -17.49 -0.30
N LYS A 18 -4.97 -18.37 -0.64
CA LYS A 18 -4.25 -19.19 0.35
C LYS A 18 -3.57 -18.27 1.35
N LYS A 19 -3.96 -18.36 2.62
CA LYS A 19 -3.32 -17.62 3.70
C LYS A 19 -1.90 -18.17 3.89
N SER A 20 -0.91 -17.27 3.90
CA SER A 20 0.50 -17.63 3.98
C SER A 20 1.13 -17.03 5.24
N THR A 21 1.88 -17.85 5.95
CA THR A 21 2.77 -17.48 7.06
C THR A 21 4.17 -17.97 6.69
N PRO A 22 4.87 -17.23 5.80
CA PRO A 22 6.13 -17.69 5.27
C PRO A 22 7.23 -17.49 6.30
N LEU A 23 8.10 -18.49 6.38
CA LEU A 23 9.30 -18.48 7.20
C LEU A 23 10.52 -18.47 6.29
N LYS A 24 11.55 -17.76 6.73
CA LYS A 24 12.92 -17.96 6.28
C LYS A 24 13.71 -18.53 7.45
N VAL A 25 14.13 -19.77 7.29
CA VAL A 25 14.81 -20.53 8.34
C VAL A 25 16.27 -20.71 7.96
N TYR A 26 17.16 -20.34 8.87
CA TYR A 26 18.59 -20.60 8.79
C TYR A 26 18.91 -21.71 9.77
N ILE A 27 19.52 -22.80 9.30
CA ILE A 27 19.94 -23.90 10.17
C ILE A 27 21.38 -24.33 9.87
N ASN A 28 22.14 -24.61 10.92
CA ASN A 28 23.39 -25.38 10.84
C ASN A 28 23.17 -26.74 11.52
N GLY A 29 23.82 -27.79 11.03
CA GLY A 29 23.64 -29.15 11.55
C GLY A 29 24.16 -30.23 10.61
N ASP A 30 23.74 -31.48 10.84
CA ASP A 30 24.03 -32.61 9.96
C ASP A 30 22.79 -32.99 9.14
N PHE A 31 22.79 -32.62 7.86
CA PHE A 31 21.67 -32.87 6.96
C PHE A 31 21.95 -33.94 5.90
N GLU A 32 23.03 -34.72 6.02
CA GLU A 32 23.41 -35.72 5.01
C GLU A 32 22.30 -36.75 4.76
N ASN A 33 21.59 -37.13 5.82
CA ASN A 33 20.53 -38.14 5.78
C ASN A 33 19.11 -37.56 5.91
N ILE A 34 18.97 -36.23 5.79
CA ILE A 34 17.68 -35.55 5.93
C ILE A 34 17.04 -35.32 4.57
N THR A 35 15.81 -35.81 4.41
CA THR A 35 14.99 -35.50 3.24
C THR A 35 14.08 -34.31 3.56
N PHE A 36 14.28 -33.21 2.85
CA PHE A 36 13.42 -32.03 2.97
C PHE A 36 12.13 -32.20 2.14
N PRO A 37 10.98 -31.71 2.63
CA PRO A 37 9.73 -31.69 1.87
C PRO A 37 9.88 -31.01 0.51
N SER A 38 9.15 -31.47 -0.52
CA SER A 38 9.21 -30.90 -1.87
C SER A 38 8.79 -29.43 -1.92
N ASP A 39 7.94 -29.01 -1.00
CA ASP A 39 7.40 -27.65 -0.94
C ASP A 39 8.37 -26.68 -0.24
N PHE A 40 9.45 -27.19 0.36
CA PHE A 40 10.51 -26.35 0.91
C PHE A 40 11.43 -25.89 -0.23
N LYS A 41 11.75 -24.59 -0.24
CA LYS A 41 12.83 -24.08 -1.08
C LYS A 41 14.12 -24.05 -0.26
N VAL A 42 14.97 -25.06 -0.45
CA VAL A 42 16.19 -25.27 0.32
C VAL A 42 17.43 -24.86 -0.48
N PHE A 43 18.30 -24.05 0.12
CA PHE A 43 19.60 -23.66 -0.39
C PHE A 43 20.70 -23.99 0.63
N GLY A 44 21.95 -24.12 0.19
CA GLY A 44 23.12 -24.26 1.09
C GLY A 44 23.93 -25.54 0.89
N SER A 45 24.95 -25.72 1.75
CA SER A 45 25.88 -26.85 1.79
C SER A 45 25.31 -28.02 2.60
N SER A 46 26.08 -29.09 2.80
CA SER A 46 25.65 -30.26 3.59
C SER A 46 25.35 -29.94 5.06
N ASP A 47 26.00 -28.93 5.61
CA ASP A 47 26.04 -28.57 7.04
C ASP A 47 25.36 -27.23 7.37
N SER A 48 24.99 -26.45 6.36
CA SER A 48 24.34 -25.14 6.53
C SER A 48 23.28 -24.93 5.46
N LYS A 49 22.04 -24.66 5.88
CA LYS A 49 20.89 -24.50 4.99
C LYS A 49 20.14 -23.20 5.25
N VAL A 50 19.63 -22.62 4.16
CA VAL A 50 18.60 -21.58 4.17
C VAL A 50 17.34 -22.17 3.54
N ILE A 51 16.23 -22.13 4.26
CA ILE A 51 14.97 -22.76 3.89
C ILE A 51 13.88 -21.71 3.84
N PHE A 52 13.16 -21.62 2.72
CA PHE A 52 11.90 -20.88 2.64
C PHE A 52 10.75 -21.88 2.62
N CYS A 53 9.81 -21.73 3.56
CA CYS A 53 8.68 -22.65 3.75
C CYS A 53 7.50 -21.94 4.42
N GLU A 54 6.34 -22.59 4.49
CA GLU A 54 5.21 -22.13 5.30
C GLU A 54 5.35 -22.62 6.75
N ALA A 55 4.89 -21.82 7.72
CA ALA A 55 5.02 -22.14 9.13
C ALA A 55 4.36 -23.47 9.53
N ASP A 56 3.22 -23.81 8.91
CA ASP A 56 2.51 -25.06 9.17
C ASP A 56 3.28 -26.30 8.69
N ASP A 57 4.10 -26.16 7.64
CA ASP A 57 4.94 -27.24 7.12
C ASP A 57 6.28 -27.33 7.89
N TRP A 58 6.80 -26.18 8.35
CA TRP A 58 8.03 -26.12 9.15
C TRP A 58 7.90 -26.85 10.49
N LYS A 59 6.78 -26.67 11.19
CA LYS A 59 6.57 -27.21 12.53
C LYS A 59 6.80 -28.73 12.63
N PRO A 60 6.11 -29.59 11.84
CA PRO A 60 6.32 -31.04 11.90
C PRO A 60 7.71 -31.46 11.42
N PHE A 61 8.30 -30.71 10.48
CA PHE A 61 9.68 -30.95 10.04
C PHE A 61 10.67 -30.71 11.18
N TYR A 62 10.56 -29.59 11.87
CA TYR A 62 11.42 -29.26 13.01
C TYR A 62 11.27 -30.28 14.14
N GLU A 63 10.03 -30.63 14.54
CA GLU A 63 9.77 -31.60 15.60
C GLU A 63 10.44 -32.96 15.32
N SER A 64 10.48 -33.37 14.05
CA SER A 64 11.06 -34.64 13.59
C SER A 64 12.59 -34.61 13.46
N ASN A 65 13.20 -33.43 13.25
CA ASN A 65 14.61 -33.30 12.88
C ASN A 65 15.43 -32.42 13.85
N GLN A 66 14.84 -31.90 14.92
CA GLN A 66 15.54 -31.01 15.88
C GLN A 66 16.82 -31.61 16.47
N SER A 67 16.97 -32.94 16.51
CA SER A 67 18.17 -33.60 17.03
C SER A 67 19.40 -33.45 16.13
N VAL A 68 19.24 -33.06 14.86
CA VAL A 68 20.35 -32.85 13.93
C VAL A 68 20.62 -31.38 13.64
N ILE A 69 19.87 -30.47 14.26
CA ILE A 69 20.01 -29.01 14.11
C ILE A 69 20.81 -28.49 15.30
N ASP A 70 22.01 -27.97 15.04
CA ASP A 70 22.89 -27.39 16.06
C ASP A 70 22.56 -25.92 16.34
N GLU A 71 22.26 -25.16 15.29
CA GLU A 71 21.90 -23.75 15.36
C GLU A 71 20.70 -23.46 14.46
N ILE A 72 19.85 -22.53 14.91
CA ILE A 72 18.65 -22.13 14.18
C ILE A 72 18.36 -20.65 14.40
N GLU A 73 18.00 -19.97 13.31
CA GLU A 73 17.38 -18.64 13.32
C GLU A 73 16.17 -18.66 12.38
N VAL A 74 15.04 -18.09 12.80
CA VAL A 74 13.80 -18.05 12.01
C VAL A 74 13.34 -16.61 11.86
N GLU A 75 13.27 -16.14 10.61
CA GLU A 75 12.65 -14.87 10.27
C GLU A 75 11.22 -15.10 9.77
N MET A 76 10.32 -14.23 10.21
CA MET A 76 8.93 -14.16 9.77
C MET A 76 8.51 -12.69 9.71
N ASP A 77 7.90 -12.27 8.61
CA ASP A 77 7.48 -10.87 8.40
C ASP A 77 5.94 -10.69 8.42
N ARG A 78 5.18 -11.78 8.37
CA ARG A 78 3.71 -11.79 8.35
C ARG A 78 3.12 -13.14 8.75
N SER A 79 1.86 -13.15 9.18
CA SER A 79 1.10 -14.37 9.46
C SER A 79 -0.29 -14.31 8.86
N ASN A 80 -0.74 -15.42 8.29
CA ASN A 80 -2.01 -15.56 7.59
C ASN A 80 -2.26 -14.46 6.55
N SER A 81 -1.19 -13.98 5.91
CA SER A 81 -1.29 -12.92 4.92
C SER A 81 -2.02 -13.45 3.70
N ALA A 82 -3.08 -12.76 3.30
CA ALA A 82 -3.90 -13.15 2.14
C ALA A 82 -3.40 -12.55 0.84
N ILE A 83 -2.92 -11.30 0.87
CA ILE A 83 -2.57 -10.54 -0.33
C ILE A 83 -1.07 -10.26 -0.32
N PRO A 84 -0.26 -10.73 -1.28
CA PRO A 84 1.12 -10.30 -1.47
C PRO A 84 1.34 -8.79 -1.62
N LEU A 85 2.59 -8.35 -1.53
CA LEU A 85 3.00 -7.02 -1.99
C LEU A 85 3.07 -7.02 -3.53
N LYS A 86 2.81 -5.87 -4.14
CA LYS A 86 2.87 -5.66 -5.60
C LYS A 86 4.29 -5.91 -6.11
N ASP A 87 4.41 -6.62 -7.22
CA ASP A 87 5.64 -6.62 -8.00
C ASP A 87 5.88 -5.24 -8.63
N LEU A 88 6.93 -4.56 -8.17
CA LEU A 88 7.25 -3.20 -8.57
C LEU A 88 8.13 -3.14 -9.84
N THR A 89 8.63 -4.27 -10.35
CA THR A 89 9.61 -4.30 -11.46
C THR A 89 9.11 -3.70 -12.77
N ASN A 90 7.79 -3.67 -12.98
CA ASN A 90 7.14 -3.08 -14.16
C ASN A 90 6.35 -1.80 -13.85
N THR A 91 6.63 -1.15 -12.71
CA THR A 91 5.93 0.09 -12.31
C THR A 91 6.72 1.30 -12.78
N ASN A 92 6.14 2.09 -13.70
CA ASN A 92 6.75 3.33 -14.22
C ASN A 92 6.54 4.52 -13.26
N ALA A 93 6.97 4.37 -12.01
CA ALA A 93 6.77 5.36 -10.94
C ALA A 93 7.98 5.36 -10.00
N ARG A 94 8.12 6.41 -9.18
CA ARG A 94 9.14 6.45 -8.13
C ARG A 94 8.55 5.87 -6.83
N ILE A 95 9.06 4.72 -6.42
CA ILE A 95 8.67 4.06 -5.17
C ILE A 95 9.84 4.11 -4.20
N GLU A 96 9.68 4.86 -3.11
CA GLU A 96 10.69 5.02 -2.08
C GLU A 96 10.71 3.83 -1.10
N PRO A 97 11.85 3.58 -0.41
CA PRO A 97 11.98 2.46 0.51
C PRO A 97 10.93 2.45 1.63
N GLY A 98 10.42 1.26 1.94
CA GLY A 98 9.43 1.07 3.00
C GLY A 98 8.00 1.46 2.62
N ALA A 99 7.72 1.81 1.37
CA ALA A 99 6.35 1.88 0.87
C ALA A 99 5.73 0.46 0.81
N PHE A 100 4.55 0.29 1.39
CA PHE A 100 3.81 -0.96 1.40
C PHE A 100 2.66 -0.90 0.40
N ILE A 101 2.85 -1.51 -0.76
CA ILE A 101 1.87 -1.50 -1.85
C ILE A 101 1.37 -2.93 -2.04
N ARG A 102 0.07 -3.16 -1.83
CA ARG A 102 -0.55 -4.47 -2.12
C ARG A 102 -0.62 -4.69 -3.62
N GLU A 103 -0.54 -5.95 -4.05
CA GLU A 103 -0.92 -6.28 -5.42
C GLU A 103 -2.35 -5.82 -5.73
N GLN A 104 -2.66 -5.67 -7.02
CA GLN A 104 -3.91 -5.09 -7.52
C GLN A 104 -4.18 -3.64 -7.07
N ALA A 105 -3.29 -3.00 -6.30
CA ALA A 105 -3.17 -1.55 -6.32
C ALA A 105 -2.58 -1.11 -7.67
N ILE A 106 -3.11 -0.01 -8.18
CA ILE A 106 -2.70 0.61 -9.43
C ILE A 106 -1.87 1.84 -9.09
N ILE A 107 -0.66 1.90 -9.64
CA ILE A 107 0.23 3.04 -9.55
C ILE A 107 0.48 3.48 -10.98
N GLU A 108 -0.08 4.62 -11.37
CA GLU A 108 0.05 5.19 -12.71
C GLU A 108 1.41 5.90 -12.90
N ASP A 109 1.69 6.22 -14.16
CA ASP A 109 2.98 6.75 -14.59
C ASP A 109 3.39 8.03 -13.86
N GLY A 110 4.68 8.13 -13.51
CA GLY A 110 5.27 9.30 -12.86
C GLY A 110 4.75 9.57 -11.44
N ALA A 111 3.90 8.70 -10.88
CA ALA A 111 3.52 8.78 -9.48
C ALA A 111 4.75 8.68 -8.57
N VAL A 112 4.65 9.26 -7.38
CA VAL A 112 5.68 9.21 -6.35
C VAL A 112 5.07 8.65 -5.09
N ILE A 113 5.57 7.51 -4.63
CA ILE A 113 5.16 6.91 -3.36
C ILE A 113 6.32 7.03 -2.39
N MET A 114 6.17 7.88 -1.37
CA MET A 114 7.22 8.19 -0.40
C MET A 114 7.30 7.13 0.71
N MET A 115 8.36 7.20 1.51
CA MET A 115 8.70 6.22 2.54
C MET A 115 7.55 5.98 3.52
N GLY A 116 7.27 4.71 3.82
CA GLY A 116 6.24 4.32 4.79
C GLY A 116 4.79 4.50 4.33
N ALA A 117 4.55 5.04 3.12
CA ALA A 117 3.21 5.12 2.58
C ALA A 117 2.61 3.72 2.40
N THR A 118 1.32 3.57 2.71
CA THR A 118 0.59 2.30 2.60
C THR A 118 -0.53 2.41 1.58
N ILE A 119 -0.44 1.62 0.51
CA ILE A 119 -1.40 1.60 -0.60
C ILE A 119 -2.07 0.22 -0.62
N ASN A 120 -3.35 0.19 -0.25
CA ASN A 120 -4.08 -1.06 -0.09
C ASN A 120 -4.66 -1.57 -1.43
N ILE A 121 -5.14 -2.82 -1.42
CA ILE A 121 -5.74 -3.50 -2.58
C ILE A 121 -6.87 -2.66 -3.21
N GLY A 122 -6.87 -2.59 -4.54
CA GLY A 122 -7.85 -1.83 -5.32
C GLY A 122 -7.70 -0.32 -5.26
N ALA A 123 -6.77 0.23 -4.45
CA ALA A 123 -6.48 1.65 -4.49
C ALA A 123 -5.80 2.04 -5.80
N VAL A 124 -6.00 3.29 -6.21
CA VAL A 124 -5.48 3.84 -7.47
C VAL A 124 -4.75 5.15 -7.20
N VAL A 125 -3.48 5.18 -7.56
CA VAL A 125 -2.65 6.38 -7.55
C VAL A 125 -2.53 6.89 -8.98
N GLY A 126 -3.16 8.03 -9.28
CA GLY A 126 -3.18 8.59 -10.63
C GLY A 126 -1.84 9.18 -11.08
N GLU A 127 -1.76 9.50 -12.38
CA GLU A 127 -0.53 9.94 -13.04
C GLU A 127 0.06 11.17 -12.35
N GLY A 128 1.37 11.14 -12.05
CA GLY A 128 2.04 12.23 -11.37
C GLY A 128 1.56 12.50 -9.94
N THR A 129 0.71 11.66 -9.34
CA THR A 129 0.28 11.87 -7.95
C THR A 129 1.42 11.54 -6.98
N MET A 130 1.58 12.38 -5.97
CA MET A 130 2.50 12.14 -4.86
C MET A 130 1.71 11.66 -3.64
N VAL A 131 2.08 10.50 -3.13
CA VAL A 131 1.65 10.00 -1.82
C VAL A 131 2.84 10.13 -0.86
N ASP A 132 2.75 11.09 0.05
CA ASP A 132 3.84 11.48 0.93
C ASP A 132 4.01 10.52 2.11
N MET A 133 5.06 10.73 2.92
CA MET A 133 5.52 9.79 3.93
C MET A 133 4.41 9.39 4.90
N ASN A 134 4.30 8.09 5.15
CA ASN A 134 3.30 7.51 6.06
C ASN A 134 1.83 7.84 5.73
N ALA A 135 1.53 8.35 4.53
CA ALA A 135 0.14 8.49 4.10
C ALA A 135 -0.47 7.11 3.81
N THR A 136 -1.77 6.97 4.07
CA THR A 136 -2.52 5.72 3.90
C THR A 136 -3.61 5.91 2.85
N LEU A 137 -3.57 5.10 1.80
CA LEU A 137 -4.66 4.91 0.86
C LEU A 137 -5.31 3.56 1.16
N GLY A 138 -6.48 3.60 1.79
CA GLY A 138 -7.23 2.40 2.11
C GLY A 138 -7.80 1.70 0.88
N GLY A 139 -8.45 0.55 1.08
CA GLY A 139 -8.97 -0.26 -0.02
C GLY A 139 -9.92 0.53 -0.93
N ARG A 140 -9.70 0.45 -2.24
CA ARG A 140 -10.41 1.20 -3.29
C ARG A 140 -10.25 2.74 -3.29
N ALA A 141 -9.49 3.34 -2.37
CA ALA A 141 -9.26 4.79 -2.39
C ALA A 141 -8.57 5.20 -3.71
N THR A 142 -9.11 6.22 -4.38
CA THR A 142 -8.69 6.60 -5.73
C THR A 142 -8.26 8.06 -5.77
N THR A 143 -7.14 8.32 -6.44
CA THR A 143 -6.68 9.66 -6.77
C THR A 143 -6.64 9.85 -8.28
N GLY A 144 -6.97 11.05 -8.72
CA GLY A 144 -6.76 11.53 -10.08
C GLY A 144 -5.30 11.89 -10.31
N LYS A 145 -5.06 12.71 -11.32
CA LYS A 145 -3.73 13.15 -11.74
C LYS A 145 -3.20 14.27 -10.87
N ASN A 146 -1.89 14.33 -10.72
CA ASN A 146 -1.18 15.44 -10.08
C ASN A 146 -1.63 15.74 -8.64
N VAL A 147 -2.24 14.79 -7.93
CA VAL A 147 -2.66 14.99 -6.55
C VAL A 147 -1.42 15.03 -5.64
N HIS A 148 -1.50 15.77 -4.53
CA HIS A 148 -0.54 15.68 -3.44
C HIS A 148 -1.27 15.20 -2.18
N VAL A 149 -0.98 13.97 -1.74
CA VAL A 149 -1.47 13.42 -0.47
C VAL A 149 -0.39 13.64 0.58
N GLY A 150 -0.55 14.65 1.43
CA GLY A 150 0.47 15.07 2.38
C GLY A 150 0.76 14.02 3.46
N ALA A 151 1.94 14.13 4.08
CA ALA A 151 2.43 13.13 5.02
C ALA A 151 1.44 12.80 6.14
N GLY A 152 1.30 11.52 6.47
CA GLY A 152 0.38 11.02 7.51
C GLY A 152 -1.11 11.18 7.20
N SER A 153 -1.49 11.65 6.01
CA SER A 153 -2.90 11.77 5.63
C SER A 153 -3.53 10.39 5.39
N VAL A 154 -4.84 10.30 5.59
CA VAL A 154 -5.61 9.07 5.40
C VAL A 154 -6.71 9.30 4.38
N LEU A 155 -6.66 8.57 3.26
CA LEU A 155 -7.80 8.37 2.38
C LEU A 155 -8.49 7.09 2.83
N ALA A 156 -9.66 7.22 3.47
CA ALA A 156 -10.35 6.07 4.05
C ALA A 156 -10.66 5.02 2.98
N GLY A 157 -10.33 3.78 3.33
CA GLY A 157 -10.63 2.63 2.48
C GLY A 157 -11.99 2.08 2.80
N VAL A 158 -12.67 1.57 1.78
CA VAL A 158 -13.90 0.83 1.99
C VAL A 158 -13.91 -0.37 1.08
N ILE A 159 -13.94 -1.55 1.67
CA ILE A 159 -14.20 -2.82 0.97
C ILE A 159 -15.52 -3.38 1.49
N GLU A 160 -15.80 -3.20 2.78
CA GLU A 160 -17.07 -3.52 3.43
C GLU A 160 -17.76 -2.24 3.95
N PRO A 161 -19.07 -2.03 3.69
CA PRO A 161 -19.90 -2.87 2.83
C PRO A 161 -19.54 -2.68 1.34
N PRO A 162 -19.76 -3.69 0.48
CA PRO A 162 -19.42 -3.59 -0.95
C PRO A 162 -20.11 -2.42 -1.67
N SER A 163 -21.33 -2.09 -1.21
CA SER A 163 -22.18 -1.02 -1.72
C SER A 163 -21.70 0.39 -1.38
N ALA A 164 -20.77 0.56 -0.46
CA ALA A 164 -20.23 1.87 -0.12
C ALA A 164 -19.28 2.36 -1.21
N SER A 165 -19.39 3.65 -1.52
CA SER A 165 -18.53 4.32 -2.48
C SER A 165 -17.15 4.60 -1.86
N PRO A 166 -16.05 4.38 -2.58
CA PRO A 166 -14.71 4.72 -2.09
C PRO A 166 -14.48 6.22 -2.04
N VAL A 167 -13.42 6.62 -1.33
CA VAL A 167 -12.87 7.97 -1.45
C VAL A 167 -12.39 8.20 -2.89
N VAL A 168 -12.80 9.31 -3.48
CA VAL A 168 -12.36 9.76 -4.79
C VAL A 168 -11.75 11.15 -4.65
N ILE A 169 -10.49 11.29 -5.02
CA ILE A 169 -9.80 12.57 -5.10
C ILE A 169 -9.62 12.89 -6.58
N GLU A 170 -10.18 13.99 -7.06
CA GLU A 170 -10.04 14.40 -8.46
C GLU A 170 -8.67 15.06 -8.74
N ASP A 171 -8.45 15.46 -9.99
CA ASP A 171 -7.17 15.99 -10.46
C ASP A 171 -6.75 17.27 -9.74
N ASP A 172 -5.43 17.48 -9.61
CA ASP A 172 -4.79 18.69 -9.09
C ASP A 172 -5.16 19.05 -7.64
N VAL A 173 -5.67 18.10 -6.85
CA VAL A 173 -6.01 18.31 -5.44
C VAL A 173 -4.76 18.31 -4.55
N LEU A 174 -4.77 19.19 -3.54
CA LEU A 174 -3.76 19.20 -2.47
C LEU A 174 -4.38 18.82 -1.14
N ILE A 175 -3.87 17.76 -0.53
CA ILE A 175 -4.26 17.30 0.80
C ILE A 175 -3.11 17.59 1.76
N GLY A 176 -3.37 18.48 2.73
CA GLY A 176 -2.40 18.83 3.75
C GLY A 176 -2.12 17.67 4.71
N ALA A 177 -0.94 17.68 5.31
CA ALA A 177 -0.49 16.62 6.23
C ALA A 177 -1.51 16.29 7.34
N ASN A 178 -1.59 15.01 7.69
CA ASN A 178 -2.50 14.45 8.70
C ASN A 178 -4.00 14.74 8.47
N ALA A 179 -4.41 15.12 7.25
CA ALA A 179 -5.83 15.22 6.94
C ALA A 179 -6.45 13.82 6.80
N VAL A 180 -7.73 13.70 7.11
CA VAL A 180 -8.50 12.45 6.99
C VAL A 180 -9.70 12.69 6.08
N ILE A 181 -9.79 11.92 5.00
CA ILE A 181 -10.92 11.92 4.07
C ILE A 181 -11.74 10.66 4.37
N LEU A 182 -12.96 10.83 4.88
CA LEU A 182 -13.83 9.71 5.27
C LEU A 182 -14.42 8.98 4.06
N GLU A 183 -14.92 7.75 4.27
CA GLU A 183 -15.45 6.91 3.20
C GLU A 183 -16.57 7.62 2.43
N GLY A 184 -16.64 7.38 1.12
CA GLY A 184 -17.67 7.94 0.24
C GLY A 184 -17.50 9.41 -0.14
N VAL A 185 -16.52 10.11 0.42
CA VAL A 185 -16.25 11.51 0.09
C VAL A 185 -15.55 11.63 -1.28
N CYS A 186 -16.07 12.52 -2.11
CA CYS A 186 -15.42 13.03 -3.30
C CYS A 186 -14.78 14.41 -3.03
N VAL A 187 -13.49 14.57 -3.35
CA VAL A 187 -12.79 15.86 -3.32
C VAL A 187 -12.60 16.36 -4.74
N GLY A 188 -13.36 17.39 -5.12
CA GLY A 188 -13.41 17.92 -6.47
C GLY A 188 -12.09 18.55 -6.94
N ALA A 189 -11.92 18.61 -8.26
CA ALA A 189 -10.66 18.98 -8.90
C ALA A 189 -10.12 20.34 -8.42
N GLY A 190 -8.81 20.41 -8.22
CA GLY A 190 -8.10 21.61 -7.78
C GLY A 190 -8.44 22.09 -6.36
N ALA A 191 -9.19 21.32 -5.57
CA ALA A 191 -9.49 21.66 -4.18
C ALA A 191 -8.26 21.52 -3.26
N ILE A 192 -8.31 22.20 -2.11
CA ILE A 192 -7.27 22.13 -1.07
C ILE A 192 -7.91 21.71 0.24
N VAL A 193 -7.40 20.64 0.83
CA VAL A 193 -7.73 20.19 2.18
C VAL A 193 -6.62 20.67 3.11
N ALA A 194 -6.94 21.51 4.10
CA ALA A 194 -5.96 21.97 5.06
C ALA A 194 -5.42 20.83 5.92
N ALA A 195 -4.18 20.98 6.39
CA ALA A 195 -3.55 20.01 7.29
C ALA A 195 -4.41 19.75 8.54
N GLY A 196 -4.52 18.49 8.94
CA GLY A 196 -5.30 18.04 10.10
C GLY A 196 -6.83 18.16 9.95
N ALA A 197 -7.35 18.50 8.76
CA ALA A 197 -8.80 18.55 8.54
C ALA A 197 -9.40 17.14 8.48
N ILE A 198 -10.63 16.99 8.99
CA ILE A 198 -11.42 15.75 8.84
C ILE A 198 -12.59 16.05 7.90
N VAL A 199 -12.47 15.57 6.67
CA VAL A 199 -13.45 15.80 5.61
C VAL A 199 -14.53 14.72 5.67
N THR A 200 -15.74 15.15 6.02
CA THR A 200 -16.90 14.26 6.25
C THR A 200 -17.96 14.36 5.17
N GLN A 201 -17.77 15.24 4.18
CA GLN A 201 -18.70 15.54 3.09
C GLN A 201 -17.90 15.94 1.86
N ASP A 202 -18.52 15.80 0.68
CA ASP A 202 -17.91 16.16 -0.59
C ASP A 202 -17.38 17.60 -0.58
N VAL A 203 -16.21 17.78 -1.20
CA VAL A 203 -15.55 19.08 -1.33
C VAL A 203 -15.77 19.58 -2.76
N PRO A 204 -16.39 20.76 -2.95
CA PRO A 204 -16.54 21.32 -4.28
C PRO A 204 -15.19 21.56 -4.96
N ALA A 205 -15.15 21.39 -6.28
CA ALA A 205 -13.98 21.74 -7.09
C ALA A 205 -13.53 23.18 -6.82
N GLY A 206 -12.22 23.38 -6.68
CA GLY A 206 -11.63 24.67 -6.37
C GLY A 206 -11.91 25.21 -4.95
N ALA A 207 -12.54 24.44 -4.04
CA ALA A 207 -12.74 24.88 -2.67
C ALA A 207 -11.51 24.65 -1.79
N VAL A 208 -11.35 25.48 -0.75
CA VAL A 208 -10.43 25.23 0.36
C VAL A 208 -11.24 24.84 1.58
N VAL A 209 -10.98 23.67 2.16
CA VAL A 209 -11.66 23.20 3.37
C VAL A 209 -10.70 23.05 4.54
N ALA A 210 -11.18 23.33 5.76
CA ALA A 210 -10.40 23.15 6.99
C ALA A 210 -11.29 22.85 8.19
N GLY A 211 -10.70 22.25 9.23
CA GLY A 211 -11.34 21.97 10.51
C GLY A 211 -11.90 20.55 10.67
N THR A 212 -12.57 20.34 11.80
CA THR A 212 -13.19 19.06 12.18
C THR A 212 -14.60 19.31 12.73
N PRO A 213 -15.68 19.05 11.95
CA PRO A 213 -15.64 18.62 10.55
C PRO A 213 -15.11 19.73 9.64
N ALA A 214 -14.50 19.34 8.51
CA ALA A 214 -13.99 20.27 7.53
C ALA A 214 -15.13 21.09 6.91
N LYS A 215 -14.91 22.39 6.76
CA LYS A 215 -15.84 23.32 6.12
C LYS A 215 -15.12 24.15 5.07
N VAL A 216 -15.83 24.52 4.01
CA VAL A 216 -15.33 25.47 3.02
C VAL A 216 -15.04 26.80 3.72
N ILE A 217 -13.80 27.27 3.60
CA ILE A 217 -13.32 28.51 4.23
C ILE A 217 -13.01 29.60 3.21
N LYS A 218 -12.71 29.23 1.96
CA LYS A 218 -12.46 30.13 0.82
C LYS A 218 -12.35 29.32 -0.47
N GLN A 219 -12.16 30.00 -1.59
CA GLN A 219 -11.82 29.40 -2.88
C GLN A 219 -10.31 29.33 -3.09
N THR A 220 -9.85 28.42 -3.95
CA THR A 220 -8.43 28.25 -4.29
C THR A 220 -7.89 29.43 -5.07
N THR A 221 -8.76 30.18 -5.77
CA THR A 221 -8.43 31.47 -6.41
C THR A 221 -8.00 32.55 -5.40
N GLU A 222 -8.33 32.39 -4.12
CA GLU A 222 -7.90 33.27 -3.03
C GLU A 222 -6.59 32.78 -2.36
N VAL A 223 -5.96 31.74 -2.90
CA VAL A 223 -4.70 31.17 -2.42
C VAL A 223 -3.57 31.52 -3.39
N GLU A 224 -2.45 32.00 -2.84
CA GLU A 224 -1.22 32.27 -3.60
C GLU A 224 -0.80 31.03 -4.43
N ASP A 225 -0.41 31.24 -5.69
CA ASP A 225 -0.04 30.15 -6.61
C ASP A 225 1.10 29.28 -6.06
N SER A 226 2.07 29.87 -5.36
CA SER A 226 3.20 29.15 -4.75
C SER A 226 2.78 28.14 -3.68
N LYS A 227 1.58 28.30 -3.09
CA LYS A 227 1.01 27.35 -2.13
C LYS A 227 0.19 26.25 -2.81
N ARG A 228 -0.07 26.39 -4.10
CA ARG A 228 -0.82 25.46 -4.94
C ARG A 228 0.08 24.64 -5.89
N GLU A 229 1.34 25.02 -6.00
CA GLU A 229 2.25 24.50 -7.01
C GLU A 229 2.58 23.01 -6.79
N ILE A 230 2.30 22.22 -7.81
CA ILE A 230 2.69 20.82 -7.93
C ILE A 230 3.95 20.77 -8.81
N VAL A 231 5.11 20.59 -8.17
CA VAL A 231 6.40 20.63 -8.86
C VAL A 231 6.58 19.38 -9.74
N SER A 232 6.39 19.52 -11.06
CA SER A 232 6.54 18.43 -12.03
C SER A 232 7.94 17.80 -12.03
N ALA A 233 8.98 18.60 -11.75
CA ALA A 233 10.36 18.11 -11.68
C ALA A 233 10.59 17.01 -10.63
N LEU A 234 9.80 16.99 -9.54
CA LEU A 234 9.89 15.95 -8.51
C LEU A 234 9.30 14.60 -8.95
N ARG A 235 8.56 14.57 -10.07
CA ARG A 235 7.88 13.41 -10.65
C ARG A 235 8.60 12.89 -11.89
N LYS A 236 9.67 13.56 -12.30
CA LYS A 236 10.48 13.15 -13.44
C LYS A 236 11.23 11.86 -13.09
N LEU A 237 11.14 10.88 -13.98
CA LEU A 237 11.94 9.65 -13.92
C LEU A 237 13.20 9.80 -14.79
N ASN A 238 13.88 8.70 -15.08
CA ASN A 238 15.00 8.70 -16.01
C ASN A 238 14.47 8.79 -17.45
N ASP A 239 14.37 10.02 -17.99
CA ASP A 239 14.44 10.24 -19.44
C ASP A 239 15.88 10.10 -19.92
#